data_AF-A0A2K0JMK6-F1
#
_entry.id   AF-A0A2K0JMK6-F1
#
_cell.length_a   1.000
_cell.length_b   1.000
_cell.length_c   1.000
_cell.angle_alpha   90.00
_cell.angle_beta   90.00
_cell.angle_gamma   90.00
#
_symmetry.space_group_name_H-M   'P 1'
#
loop_
_entity.id
_entity.type
_entity.pdbx_description
1 polymer ?
#
loop_
_entity_poly.entity_id
_entity_poly.type
_entity_poly.pdbx_seq_one_letter_code
_entity_poly.pdbx_strand_id
1 'polypeptide(L)'
;MMIRSEVVMLEQYVQRNSAWLMPLIAGLILATAPLMLEMVTDKQPLPSWASVAAAGIGFCCSGVGAAFTNTLSAKIIKLLAGVFVVVMVILVLIKLVNS
;
A
#
# COMPACT_ATOMS: atom_id res chain seq x y z
N MET A 1 -22.39 -26.74 3.01
CA MET A 1 -23.05 -25.51 3.52
C MET A 1 -22.05 -24.52 4.13
N MET A 2 -21.01 -24.99 4.84
CA MET A 2 -19.97 -24.15 5.48
C MET A 2 -19.19 -23.26 4.50
N ILE A 3 -18.70 -23.82 3.37
CA ILE A 3 -17.92 -23.08 2.35
C ILE A 3 -18.68 -21.88 1.77
N ARG A 4 -20.00 -22.01 1.60
CA ARG A 4 -20.83 -20.93 1.04
C ARG A 4 -20.94 -19.73 1.99
N SER A 5 -20.92 -19.96 3.30
CA SER A 5 -20.99 -18.90 4.30
C SER A 5 -19.68 -18.09 4.34
N GLU A 6 -18.54 -18.76 4.21
CA GLU A 6 -17.22 -18.09 4.26
C GLU A 6 -17.00 -17.20 3.03
N VAL A 7 -17.38 -17.69 1.84
CA VAL A 7 -17.28 -16.92 0.59
C VAL A 7 -18.12 -15.64 0.66
N VAL A 8 -19.35 -15.72 1.17
CA VAL A 8 -20.23 -14.54 1.31
C VAL A 8 -19.64 -13.52 2.28
N MET A 9 -19.06 -13.97 3.41
CA MET A 9 -18.41 -13.08 4.38
C MET A 9 -17.17 -12.39 3.78
N LEU A 10 -16.41 -13.10 2.94
CA LEU A 10 -15.26 -12.55 2.24
C LEU A 10 -15.68 -11.50 1.21
N GLU A 11 -16.68 -11.78 0.39
CA GLU A 11 -17.19 -10.82 -0.60
C GLU A 11 -17.67 -9.53 0.06
N GLN A 12 -18.44 -9.64 1.14
CA GLN A 12 -18.88 -8.48 1.91
C GLN A 12 -17.70 -7.69 2.49
N TYR A 13 -16.67 -8.39 2.98
CA TYR A 13 -15.47 -7.74 3.48
C TYR A 13 -14.75 -6.98 2.37
N VAL A 14 -14.51 -7.62 1.23
CA VAL A 14 -13.81 -7.00 0.08
C VAL A 14 -14.62 -5.83 -0.46
N GLN A 15 -15.93 -5.97 -0.63
CA GLN A 15 -16.79 -4.90 -1.14
C GLN A 15 -16.76 -3.67 -0.23
N ARG A 16 -16.87 -3.87 1.09
CA ARG A 16 -16.85 -2.78 2.09
C ARG A 16 -15.49 -2.08 2.18
N ASN A 17 -14.39 -2.79 1.93
CA ASN A 17 -13.03 -2.29 2.11
C ASN A 17 -12.29 -2.01 0.80
N SER A 18 -12.94 -2.23 -0.35
CA SER A 18 -12.35 -2.11 -1.69
C SER A 18 -11.66 -0.76 -1.93
N ALA A 19 -12.24 0.32 -1.40
CA ALA A 19 -11.73 1.69 -1.51
C ALA A 19 -10.29 1.87 -0.98
N TRP A 20 -9.89 1.12 0.06
CA TRP A 20 -8.51 1.16 0.58
C TRP A 20 -7.72 -0.10 0.24
N LEU A 21 -8.39 -1.24 0.06
CA LEU A 21 -7.76 -2.52 -0.21
C LEU A 21 -7.17 -2.58 -1.62
N MET A 22 -7.89 -2.08 -2.62
CA MET A 22 -7.42 -2.05 -4.01
C MET A 22 -6.15 -1.21 -4.20
N PRO A 23 -6.10 0.07 -3.75
CA PRO A 23 -4.88 0.86 -3.88
C PRO A 23 -3.70 0.29 -3.08
N LEU A 24 -3.97 -0.37 -1.93
CA LEU A 24 -2.94 -1.05 -1.17
C LEU A 24 -2.32 -2.20 -1.96
N ILE A 25 -3.16 -3.09 -2.51
CA ILE A 25 -2.71 -4.24 -3.30
C ILE A 25 -1.98 -3.76 -4.56
N ALA A 26 -2.55 -2.79 -5.29
CA ALA A 26 -1.92 -2.21 -6.47
C ALA A 26 -0.55 -1.59 -6.14
N GLY A 27 -0.44 -0.87 -5.02
CA GLY A 27 0.81 -0.32 -4.53
C GLY A 27 1.86 -1.39 -4.24
N LEU A 28 1.47 -2.49 -3.58
CA LEU A 28 2.37 -3.61 -3.28
C LEU A 28 2.84 -4.33 -4.56
N ILE A 29 1.94 -4.55 -5.52
CA ILE A 29 2.28 -5.14 -6.82
C ILE A 29 3.28 -4.24 -7.54
N LEU A 30 3.02 -2.93 -7.63
CA LEU A 30 3.91 -2.00 -8.31
C LEU A 30 5.24 -1.81 -7.58
N ALA A 31 5.25 -1.86 -6.25
CA ALA A 31 6.47 -1.77 -5.46
C ALA A 31 7.39 -2.98 -5.65
N THR A 32 6.81 -4.16 -5.85
CA THR A 32 7.53 -5.42 -6.08
C THR A 32 7.84 -5.69 -7.56
N ALA A 33 7.18 -5.00 -8.49
CA ALA A 33 7.37 -5.18 -9.92
C ALA A 33 8.83 -4.99 -10.39
N PRO A 34 9.62 -4.00 -9.90
CA PRO A 34 11.02 -3.88 -10.27
C PRO A 34 11.85 -5.10 -9.87
N LEU A 35 11.63 -5.64 -8.66
CA LEU A 35 12.29 -6.85 -8.17
C LEU A 35 11.93 -8.06 -9.02
N MET A 36 10.65 -8.23 -9.35
CA MET A 36 10.17 -9.31 -10.22
C MET A 36 10.79 -9.23 -11.62
N LEU A 37 10.91 -8.03 -12.18
CA LEU A 37 11.53 -7.83 -13.48
C LEU A 37 13.04 -8.07 -13.45
N GLU A 38 13.72 -7.69 -12.37
CA GLU A 38 15.16 -7.96 -12.19
C GLU A 38 15.43 -9.46 -12.16
N MET A 39 14.61 -10.24 -11.45
CA MET A 39 14.70 -11.70 -11.42
C MET A 39 14.48 -12.38 -12.78
N VAL A 40 13.73 -11.75 -13.69
CA VAL A 40 13.43 -12.31 -15.03
C VAL A 40 14.43 -11.85 -16.08
N THR A 41 14.99 -10.64 -15.93
CA THR A 41 15.78 -9.99 -16.99
C THR A 41 17.27 -9.87 -16.68
N ASP A 42 17.71 -10.23 -15.46
CA ASP A 42 19.08 -10.02 -14.93
C ASP A 42 19.59 -8.58 -15.09
N LYS A 43 18.66 -7.62 -15.18
CA LYS A 43 18.93 -6.18 -15.34
C LYS A 43 18.06 -5.40 -14.38
N GLN A 44 18.48 -4.19 -14.02
CA GLN A 44 17.63 -3.24 -13.32
C GLN A 44 16.90 -2.34 -14.33
N PRO A 45 15.66 -2.67 -14.72
CA PRO A 45 14.93 -1.91 -15.75
C PRO A 45 14.40 -0.58 -15.23
N LEU A 46 14.31 -0.42 -13.90
CA LEU A 46 13.70 0.75 -13.26
C LEU A 46 14.65 1.36 -12.23
N PRO A 47 14.59 2.70 -12.03
CA PRO A 47 15.35 3.36 -10.98
C PRO A 47 14.99 2.83 -9.59
N SER A 48 15.96 2.80 -8.67
CA SER A 48 15.77 2.33 -7.29
C SER A 48 14.69 3.10 -6.51
N TRP A 49 14.40 4.34 -6.89
CA TRP A 49 13.33 5.14 -6.28
C TRP A 49 11.92 4.72 -6.72
N ALA A 50 11.77 3.99 -7.84
CA ALA A 50 10.47 3.65 -8.42
C ALA A 50 9.64 2.74 -7.49
N SER A 51 10.27 1.74 -6.88
CA SER A 51 9.60 0.87 -5.89
C SER A 51 9.08 1.66 -4.69
N VAL A 52 9.88 2.59 -4.17
CA VAL A 52 9.53 3.41 -3.00
C VAL A 52 8.40 4.38 -3.35
N ALA A 53 8.44 4.99 -4.54
CA ALA A 53 7.39 5.86 -5.02
C ALA A 53 6.06 5.10 -5.22
N ALA A 54 6.09 3.92 -5.84
CA ALA A 54 4.92 3.08 -6.04
C ALA A 54 4.30 2.63 -4.71
N ALA A 55 5.13 2.18 -3.76
CA ALA A 55 4.69 1.84 -2.42
C ALA A 55 4.05 3.05 -1.74
N GLY A 56 4.70 4.22 -1.76
CA GLY A 56 4.20 5.43 -1.15
C GLY A 56 2.86 5.90 -1.72
N ILE A 57 2.71 5.89 -3.04
CA ILE A 57 1.45 6.26 -3.71
C ILE A 57 0.33 5.30 -3.29
N GLY A 58 0.56 3.99 -3.37
CA GLY A 58 -0.44 3.00 -2.99
C GLY A 58 -0.84 3.11 -1.52
N PHE A 59 0.12 3.38 -0.63
CA PHE A 59 -0.12 3.54 0.80
C PHE A 59 -0.90 4.82 1.13
N CYS A 60 -0.57 5.94 0.48
CA CYS A 60 -1.30 7.20 0.61
C CYS A 60 -2.74 7.07 0.09
N CYS A 61 -2.93 6.51 -1.10
CA CYS A 61 -4.24 6.26 -1.68
C CYS A 61 -5.08 5.31 -0.80
N SER A 62 -4.45 4.27 -0.24
CA SER A 62 -5.09 3.38 0.72
C SER A 62 -5.50 4.10 2.00
N GLY A 63 -4.63 4.95 2.57
CA GLY A 63 -4.94 5.77 3.73
C GLY A 63 -6.14 6.70 3.51
N VAL A 64 -6.25 7.31 2.32
CA VAL A 64 -7.40 8.14 1.93
C VAL A 64 -8.67 7.28 1.84
N GLY A 65 -8.65 6.14 1.16
CA GLY A 65 -9.79 5.23 1.11
C GLY A 65 -10.22 4.71 2.49
N ALA A 66 -9.24 4.52 3.38
CA ALA A 66 -9.48 4.03 4.73
C ALA A 66 -10.11 5.11 5.62
N ALA A 67 -9.86 6.39 5.35
CA ALA A 67 -10.44 7.50 6.08
C ALA A 67 -11.97 7.57 5.96
N PHE A 68 -12.55 7.05 4.86
CA PHE A 68 -13.98 7.00 4.61
C PHE A 68 -14.64 5.68 5.06
N THR A 69 -13.87 4.75 5.64
CA THR A 69 -14.36 3.42 6.01
C THR A 69 -14.33 3.23 7.53
N ASN A 70 -15.48 2.94 8.14
CA ASN A 70 -15.62 2.76 9.59
C ASN A 70 -15.45 1.30 10.03
N THR A 71 -14.35 0.66 9.63
CA THR A 71 -13.99 -0.70 10.08
C THR A 71 -12.73 -0.68 10.92
N LEU A 72 -12.54 -1.69 11.77
CA LEU A 72 -11.32 -1.82 12.58
C LEU A 72 -10.07 -1.94 11.69
N SER A 73 -10.16 -2.69 10.59
CA SER A 73 -9.08 -2.80 9.59
C SER A 73 -8.76 -1.45 8.93
N ALA A 74 -9.77 -0.66 8.54
CA ALA A 74 -9.53 0.68 8.00
C ALA A 74 -8.87 1.62 9.01
N LYS A 75 -9.21 1.55 10.30
CA LYS A 75 -8.52 2.33 11.34
C LYS A 75 -7.04 2.00 11.44
N ILE A 76 -6.68 0.71 11.34
CA ILE A 76 -5.29 0.26 11.33
C ILE A 76 -4.56 0.82 10.10
N ILE A 77 -5.17 0.70 8.91
CA ILE A 77 -4.58 1.22 7.67
C ILE A 77 -4.38 2.73 7.72
N LYS A 78 -5.36 3.47 8.26
CA LYS A 78 -5.25 4.92 8.47
C LYS A 78 -4.08 5.27 9.40
N LEU A 79 -3.92 4.55 10.50
CA LEU A 79 -2.80 4.75 11.42
C LEU A 79 -1.46 4.47 10.73
N LEU A 80 -1.35 3.33 10.04
CA LEU A 80 -0.14 2.95 9.31
C LEU A 80 0.22 4.00 8.26
N ALA A 81 -0.75 4.46 7.47
CA ALA A 81 -0.55 5.51 6.47
C ALA A 81 -0.06 6.81 7.11
N GLY A 82 -0.61 7.19 8.26
CA GLY A 82 -0.12 8.34 9.04
C GLY A 82 1.33 8.17 9.49
N VAL A 83 1.68 7.01 10.07
CA VAL A 83 3.06 6.70 10.49
C VAL A 83 4.02 6.75 9.30
N PHE A 84 3.64 6.17 8.17
CA PHE A 84 4.44 6.18 6.95
C PHE A 84 4.76 7.61 6.47
N VAL A 85 3.75 8.49 6.42
CA VAL A 85 3.94 9.89 6.04
C VAL A 85 4.90 10.60 7.00
N VAL A 86 4.72 10.41 8.31
CA VAL A 86 5.61 11.01 9.33
C VAL A 86 7.05 10.55 9.15
N VAL A 87 7.27 9.24 8.96
CA VAL A 87 8.62 8.69 8.72
C VAL A 87 9.24 9.27 7.45
N MET A 88 8.48 9.35 6.36
CA MET A 88 8.97 9.92 5.10
C MET A 88 9.35 11.39 5.25
N VAL A 89 8.55 12.19 5.95
CA VAL A 89 8.87 13.60 6.25
C VAL A 89 10.17 13.70 7.07
N ILE A 90 10.32 12.90 8.12
CA ILE A 90 11.54 12.88 8.95
C ILE A 90 12.77 12.55 8.10
N LEU A 91 12.70 11.51 7.25
CA LEU A 91 13.81 11.11 6.38
C LEU A 91 14.19 12.21 5.38
N VAL A 92 13.19 12.89 4.81
CA VAL A 92 13.43 14.02 3.90
C VAL A 92 14.10 15.18 4.64
N LEU A 93 13.64 15.53 5.85
CA LEU A 93 14.26 16.58 6.66
C LEU A 93 15.71 16.25 7.03
N ILE A 94 15.98 15.01 7.45
CA ILE A 94 17.36 14.54 7.72
C ILE A 94 18.23 14.70 6.47
N LYS A 95 17.71 14.33 5.29
CA LYS A 95 18.45 14.46 4.04
C LYS A 95 18.73 15.92 3.68
N LEU A 96 17.76 16.81 3.88
CA LEU A 96 17.90 18.24 3.59
C LEU A 96 18.90 18.93 4.53
N VAL A 97 18.95 18.55 5.81
CA VAL A 97 19.90 19.13 6.78
C VAL A 97 21.33 18.65 6.53
N ASN A 98 21.51 17.45 5.97
CA ASN A 98 22.82 16.85 5.69
C ASN A 98 23.32 17.06 4.25
N SER A 99 22.58 17.79 3.40
CA SER A 99 23.01 18.23 2.06
C SER A 99 23.56 19.65 2.12
#